data_AF-A0A2I1GT88-F1
#
_entry.id   AF-A0A2I1GT88-F1
#
_cell.length_a   1.000
_cell.length_b   1.000
_cell.length_c   1.000
_cell.angle_alpha   90.00
_cell.angle_beta   90.00
_cell.angle_gamma   90.00
#
_symmetry.space_group_name_H-M   'P 1'
#
loop_
_entity.id
_entity.type
_entity.pdbx_description
1 polymer ?
#
loop_
_entity_poly.entity_id
_entity_poly.type
_entity_poly.pdbx_seq_one_letter_code
_entity_poly.pdbx_strand_id
1 'polypeptide(L)'
;MIAKYRTLGTKLLTDQSSQVDHKKIKSIKKNDDDNTSNLLIELKEKQNQNEDHYLSKQNENPETSKVNHKKINKNIKRNNEEVTADDPFINLKKRQRQNEDYIGLAYKDLVSGNIISFIKLLKETLLTRSRRSLYSANESVLQVTIELLLPSKYRVPELCLIMNTAVNKGNGKFGFLDVFVLGECYTNIELKYIPLTGLVSNTDGKYFDANELGELDKVIEIEDEDILLRRQYRYFDKKTNKYFRTTINDILNNGAKQLERYMRIIAKGQANKYSTGVCDERIKIINSNPNKLIGFVIVVIGFRRIIWRSVDEKLTTNYRYIKIN
;
A
#
# COMPACT_ATOMS: atom_id res chain seq x y z
N MET A 1 -44.13 -5.87 -51.49
CA MET A 1 -44.53 -6.65 -50.29
C MET A 1 -44.43 -5.71 -49.10
N ILE A 2 -45.49 -4.97 -48.74
CA ILE A 2 -46.57 -5.34 -47.78
C ILE A 2 -45.95 -5.68 -46.40
N ALA A 3 -46.22 -5.05 -45.24
CA ALA A 3 -47.07 -3.93 -44.86
C ALA A 3 -46.86 -3.56 -43.36
N LYS A 4 -47.21 -2.31 -43.03
CA LYS A 4 -47.99 -1.82 -41.86
C LYS A 4 -47.40 -1.79 -40.44
N TYR A 5 -47.20 -0.54 -40.00
CA TYR A 5 -47.49 0.09 -38.70
C TYR A 5 -48.49 -0.62 -37.76
N ARG A 6 -48.24 -0.55 -36.43
CA ARG A 6 -49.11 0.16 -35.45
C ARG A 6 -48.55 0.18 -34.01
N THR A 7 -48.53 1.38 -33.47
CA THR A 7 -48.50 1.75 -32.04
C THR A 7 -49.87 1.52 -31.39
N LEU A 8 -49.91 1.20 -30.08
CA LEU A 8 -50.79 1.75 -29.02
C LEU A 8 -50.95 0.79 -27.84
N GLY A 9 -50.99 1.33 -26.61
CA GLY A 9 -51.89 0.81 -25.58
C GLY A 9 -51.28 0.53 -24.21
N THR A 10 -51.32 1.54 -23.34
CA THR A 10 -51.25 1.47 -21.88
C THR A 10 -52.30 0.53 -21.25
N LYS A 11 -51.97 -0.11 -20.12
CA LYS A 11 -52.94 -0.56 -19.11
C LYS A 11 -52.35 -0.50 -17.70
N LEU A 12 -52.93 0.38 -16.88
CA LEU A 12 -52.95 0.35 -15.41
C LEU A 12 -53.82 -0.82 -14.92
N LEU A 13 -53.53 -1.33 -13.70
CA LEU A 13 -54.42 -1.92 -12.67
C LEU A 13 -53.51 -2.43 -11.52
N THR A 14 -53.27 -1.64 -10.46
CA THR A 14 -53.96 -1.57 -9.14
C THR A 14 -53.66 -2.72 -8.15
N ASP A 15 -53.12 -2.30 -7.00
CA ASP A 15 -53.15 -2.82 -5.63
C ASP A 15 -53.87 -4.15 -5.31
N GLN A 16 -53.20 -4.99 -4.51
CA GLN A 16 -53.77 -5.51 -3.27
C GLN A 16 -52.70 -5.69 -2.18
N SER A 17 -53.06 -5.17 -1.01
CA SER A 17 -52.38 -5.18 0.29
C SER A 17 -52.29 -6.56 0.95
N SER A 18 -51.27 -6.77 1.77
CA SER A 18 -51.45 -7.41 3.08
C SER A 18 -50.50 -6.80 4.12
N GLN A 19 -51.11 -6.21 5.15
CA GLN A 19 -50.56 -5.91 6.48
C GLN A 19 -50.11 -7.24 7.12
N VAL A 20 -49.25 -7.38 8.14
CA VAL A 20 -49.05 -6.75 9.45
C VAL A 20 -47.64 -7.29 9.89
N ASP A 21 -46.72 -6.57 10.53
CA ASP A 21 -46.67 -6.44 11.99
C ASP A 21 -45.58 -5.45 12.43
N HIS A 22 -46.02 -4.38 13.11
CA HIS A 22 -45.18 -3.45 13.83
C HIS A 22 -44.93 -3.98 15.24
N LYS A 23 -43.66 -4.28 15.57
CA LYS A 23 -43.21 -4.33 16.97
C LYS A 23 -42.16 -3.26 17.24
N LYS A 24 -42.61 -2.29 18.05
CA LYS A 24 -41.87 -1.28 18.83
C LYS A 24 -40.42 -1.66 19.13
N ILE A 25 -39.48 -0.78 18.79
CA ILE A 25 -38.28 -0.55 19.61
C ILE A 25 -38.19 0.94 19.92
N LYS A 26 -38.16 1.21 21.23
CA LYS A 26 -38.13 2.51 21.89
C LYS A 26 -36.90 3.30 21.51
N SER A 27 -37.08 4.61 21.40
CA SER A 27 -36.05 5.62 21.53
C SER A 27 -35.29 5.44 22.85
N ILE A 28 -33.96 5.30 22.78
CA ILE A 28 -33.07 5.48 23.92
C ILE A 28 -32.21 6.71 23.64
N LYS A 29 -32.42 7.73 24.47
CA LYS A 29 -31.56 8.90 24.61
C LYS A 29 -30.24 8.48 25.26
N LYS A 30 -29.17 9.15 24.84
CA LYS A 30 -27.83 9.33 25.45
C LYS A 30 -27.68 8.80 26.89
N ASN A 31 -26.65 7.98 27.10
CA ASN A 31 -25.70 8.00 28.23
C ASN A 31 -24.63 6.92 27.99
N ASP A 32 -23.45 7.26 27.46
CA ASP A 32 -22.36 6.30 27.17
C ASP A 32 -20.96 6.87 27.49
N ASP A 33 -20.81 7.57 28.64
CA ASP A 33 -19.49 8.04 29.10
C ASP A 33 -18.87 7.19 30.23
N ASP A 34 -19.66 6.34 30.91
CA ASP A 34 -19.16 5.53 32.04
C ASP A 34 -18.72 4.10 31.66
N ASN A 35 -19.27 3.51 30.59
CA ASN A 35 -18.95 2.12 30.22
C ASN A 35 -17.61 2.00 29.49
N THR A 36 -17.21 3.05 28.77
CA THR A 36 -15.94 3.13 28.04
C THR A 36 -14.75 3.26 29.00
N SER A 37 -14.95 3.91 30.16
CA SER A 37 -13.94 4.10 31.20
C SER A 37 -13.59 2.79 31.91
N ASN A 38 -14.57 1.93 32.18
CA ASN A 38 -14.35 0.63 32.81
C ASN A 38 -13.63 -0.37 31.88
N LEU A 39 -13.95 -0.36 30.58
CA LEU A 39 -13.24 -1.16 29.56
C LEU A 39 -11.77 -0.74 29.40
N LEU A 40 -11.46 0.55 29.53
CA LEU A 40 -10.09 1.07 29.50
C LEU A 40 -9.27 0.71 30.74
N ILE A 41 -9.90 0.61 31.90
CA ILE A 41 -9.24 0.17 33.14
C ILE A 41 -8.93 -1.34 33.07
N GLU A 42 -9.88 -2.14 32.60
CA GLU A 42 -9.71 -3.59 32.46
C GLU A 42 -8.63 -3.97 31.41
N LEU A 43 -8.45 -3.15 30.37
CA LEU A 43 -7.38 -3.30 29.38
C LEU A 43 -6.00 -2.92 29.93
N LYS A 44 -5.91 -1.94 30.84
CA LYS A 44 -4.65 -1.54 31.49
C LYS A 44 -4.20 -2.57 32.53
N GLU A 45 -5.12 -3.14 33.29
CA GLU A 45 -4.79 -4.21 34.25
C GLU A 45 -4.30 -5.49 33.56
N LYS A 46 -4.88 -5.84 32.40
CA LYS A 46 -4.41 -6.97 31.56
C LYS A 46 -3.06 -6.71 30.86
N GLN A 47 -2.66 -5.45 30.66
CA GLN A 47 -1.32 -5.12 30.17
C GLN A 47 -0.27 -5.24 31.28
N ASN A 48 -0.55 -4.75 32.48
CA ASN A 48 0.38 -4.83 33.62
C ASN A 48 0.66 -6.28 34.07
N GLN A 49 -0.36 -7.15 34.10
CA GLN A 49 -0.17 -8.57 34.45
C GLN A 49 0.67 -9.34 33.42
N ASN A 50 0.68 -8.91 32.15
CA ASN A 50 1.50 -9.53 31.11
C ASN A 50 2.97 -9.05 31.15
N GLU A 51 3.23 -7.81 31.58
CA GLU A 51 4.61 -7.33 31.79
C GLU A 51 5.29 -8.03 32.98
N ASP A 52 4.58 -8.25 34.09
CA ASP A 52 5.11 -9.00 35.25
C ASP A 52 5.41 -10.48 34.94
N HIS A 53 4.64 -11.09 34.02
CA HIS A 53 4.87 -12.46 33.57
C HIS A 53 6.08 -12.59 32.60
N TYR A 54 6.45 -11.52 31.89
CA TYR A 54 7.66 -11.50 31.04
C TYR A 54 8.94 -11.20 31.83
N LEU A 55 8.84 -10.44 32.93
CA LEU A 55 9.97 -10.13 33.83
C LEU A 55 10.32 -11.25 34.82
N SER A 56 9.40 -12.19 35.09
CA SER A 56 9.62 -13.31 36.01
C SER A 56 10.31 -14.54 35.40
N LYS A 57 10.48 -14.62 34.06
CA LYS A 57 11.16 -15.74 33.38
C LYS A 57 12.65 -15.54 33.09
N GLN A 58 13.26 -14.45 33.56
CA GLN A 58 14.71 -14.21 33.41
C GLN A 58 15.55 -14.51 34.67
N ASN A 59 14.96 -15.05 35.74
CA ASN A 59 15.63 -15.26 37.03
C ASN A 59 15.66 -16.74 37.50
N GLU A 60 16.03 -17.68 36.61
CA GLU A 60 16.36 -19.05 37.02
C GLU A 60 17.62 -19.56 36.28
N ASN A 61 18.80 -19.05 36.65
CA ASN A 61 19.95 -19.88 37.05
C ASN A 61 21.14 -19.00 37.50
N PRO A 62 21.80 -19.29 38.65
CA PRO A 62 22.87 -18.47 39.22
C PRO A 62 24.28 -18.96 38.85
N GLU A 63 25.29 -18.12 39.17
CA GLU A 63 26.74 -18.38 39.19
C GLU A 63 27.42 -18.32 37.81
N THR A 64 28.45 -17.52 37.51
CA THR A 64 29.54 -16.81 38.20
C THR A 64 29.88 -15.61 37.28
N SER A 65 30.33 -14.42 37.67
CA SER A 65 31.45 -14.03 38.51
C SER A 65 31.36 -12.52 38.73
N LYS A 66 31.47 -12.08 39.99
CA LYS A 66 31.55 -10.67 40.39
C LYS A 66 32.80 -10.03 39.81
N VAL A 67 32.66 -9.04 38.92
CA VAL A 67 33.71 -8.04 38.69
C VAL A 67 33.10 -6.65 38.79
N ASN A 68 33.66 -5.89 39.74
CA ASN A 68 33.28 -4.55 40.15
C ASN A 68 33.16 -3.55 38.99
N HIS A 69 31.99 -2.93 38.84
CA HIS A 69 31.84 -1.64 38.19
C HIS A 69 32.48 -0.54 39.04
N LYS A 70 33.81 -0.38 38.93
CA LYS A 70 34.51 0.87 39.29
C LYS A 70 35.87 0.91 38.58
N LYS A 71 36.05 1.95 37.77
CA LYS A 71 37.25 2.34 36.99
C LYS A 71 37.39 1.73 35.58
N ILE A 72 36.71 2.33 34.62
CA ILE A 72 37.32 2.60 33.30
C ILE A 72 37.03 4.07 32.97
N ASN A 73 37.81 4.95 33.58
CA ASN A 73 38.00 6.31 33.08
C ASN A 73 39.50 6.57 33.14
N LYS A 74 40.22 6.18 32.07
CA LYS A 74 41.63 6.52 31.86
C LYS A 74 41.97 6.39 30.37
N ASN A 75 42.27 7.55 29.78
CA ASN A 75 43.23 7.78 28.71
C ASN A 75 42.96 7.16 27.33
N ILE A 76 42.18 7.87 26.51
CA ILE A 76 42.40 7.83 25.05
C ILE A 76 43.49 8.87 24.75
N LYS A 77 44.75 8.42 24.81
CA LYS A 77 45.86 9.12 24.14
C LYS A 77 45.61 8.98 22.64
N ARG A 78 45.50 10.11 21.94
CA ARG A 78 45.59 10.17 20.48
C ARG A 78 46.98 9.69 20.08
N ASN A 79 47.08 8.46 19.60
CA ASN A 79 48.17 8.08 18.73
C ASN A 79 47.65 8.29 17.30
N ASN A 80 48.39 9.08 16.54
CA ASN A 80 48.22 9.23 15.10
C ASN A 80 48.60 7.90 14.46
N GLU A 81 47.66 6.97 14.39
CA GLU A 81 47.73 5.84 13.48
C GLU A 81 47.03 6.25 12.18
N GLU A 82 47.75 6.09 11.07
CA GLU A 82 47.25 6.26 9.72
C GLU A 82 45.91 5.53 9.58
N VAL A 83 44.83 6.28 9.35
CA VAL A 83 43.50 5.72 9.11
C VAL A 83 43.53 5.01 7.76
N THR A 84 43.80 3.72 7.79
CA THR A 84 43.73 2.86 6.61
C THR A 84 42.26 2.69 6.18
N ALA A 85 42.05 2.53 4.87
CA ALA A 85 40.73 2.51 4.23
C ALA A 85 39.81 1.33 4.66
N ASP A 86 40.27 0.48 5.59
CA ASP A 86 39.63 -0.77 6.01
C ASP A 86 38.91 -0.70 7.36
N ASP A 87 38.76 0.49 7.96
CA ASP A 87 37.92 0.67 9.16
C ASP A 87 36.45 0.24 8.85
N PRO A 88 35.91 -0.77 9.55
CA PRO A 88 34.53 -1.24 9.37
C PRO A 88 33.48 -0.14 9.52
N PHE A 89 33.71 0.86 10.38
CA PHE A 89 32.81 2.00 10.56
C PHE A 89 32.87 2.97 9.37
N ILE A 90 34.06 3.19 8.79
CA ILE A 90 34.20 3.97 7.56
C ILE A 90 33.53 3.26 6.39
N ASN A 91 33.69 1.94 6.28
CA ASN A 91 33.02 1.14 5.25
C ASN A 91 31.50 1.09 5.42
N LEU A 92 31.01 1.01 6.65
CA LEU A 92 29.58 1.10 6.94
C LEU A 92 29.02 2.47 6.57
N LYS A 93 29.70 3.57 6.93
CA LYS A 93 29.31 4.93 6.54
C LYS A 93 29.36 5.14 5.03
N LYS A 94 30.37 4.59 4.33
CA LYS A 94 30.45 4.63 2.86
C LYS A 94 29.27 3.89 2.22
N ARG A 95 28.91 2.70 2.72
CA ARG A 95 27.73 1.94 2.25
C ARG A 95 26.43 2.68 2.53
N GLN A 96 26.29 3.31 3.70
CA GLN A 96 25.13 4.14 4.04
C GLN A 96 24.99 5.32 3.07
N ARG A 97 26.08 6.05 2.80
CA ARG A 97 26.09 7.15 1.82
C ARG A 97 25.77 6.67 0.40
N GLN A 98 26.36 5.56 -0.04
CA GLN A 98 26.06 4.98 -1.34
C GLN A 98 24.58 4.59 -1.46
N ASN A 99 23.98 4.07 -0.38
CA ASN A 99 22.55 3.78 -0.33
C ASN A 99 21.71 5.06 -0.36
N GLU A 100 22.10 6.11 0.36
CA GLU A 100 21.43 7.42 0.33
C GLU A 100 21.48 8.04 -1.07
N ASP A 101 22.64 8.00 -1.73
CA ASP A 101 22.82 8.48 -3.10
C ASP A 101 21.95 7.68 -4.08
N TYR A 102 21.88 6.36 -3.90
CA TYR A 102 21.07 5.49 -4.75
C TYR A 102 19.56 5.70 -4.57
N ILE A 103 19.10 5.89 -3.32
CA ILE A 103 17.71 6.27 -3.02
C ILE A 103 17.40 7.65 -3.63
N GLY A 104 18.33 8.60 -3.51
CA GLY A 104 18.19 9.93 -4.10
C GLY A 104 18.08 9.89 -5.62
N LEU A 105 18.89 9.06 -6.29
CA LEU A 105 18.83 8.84 -7.74
C LEU A 105 17.50 8.20 -8.15
N ALA A 106 17.09 7.11 -7.47
CA ALA A 106 15.83 6.43 -7.76
C ALA A 106 14.62 7.36 -7.64
N TYR A 107 14.61 8.24 -6.64
CA TYR A 107 13.58 9.28 -6.48
C TYR A 107 13.61 10.30 -7.62
N LYS A 108 14.80 10.83 -7.98
CA LYS A 108 14.95 11.80 -9.08
C LYS A 108 14.47 11.22 -10.41
N ASP A 109 14.85 9.99 -10.71
CA ASP A 109 14.41 9.28 -11.91
C ASP A 109 12.88 9.11 -11.89
N LEU A 110 12.30 8.70 -10.75
CA LEU A 110 10.87 8.50 -10.62
C LEU A 110 10.05 9.78 -10.89
N VAL A 111 10.47 10.94 -10.36
CA VAL A 111 9.76 12.21 -10.55
C VAL A 111 10.04 12.90 -11.90
N SER A 112 11.01 12.40 -12.65
CA SER A 112 11.25 12.76 -14.05
C SER A 112 10.56 11.81 -15.03
N GLY A 113 9.84 10.80 -14.54
CA GLY A 113 9.08 9.84 -15.35
C GLY A 113 9.83 8.57 -15.71
N ASN A 114 11.00 8.33 -15.12
CA ASN A 114 11.76 7.09 -15.30
C ASN A 114 11.65 6.20 -14.04
N ILE A 115 10.85 5.15 -14.12
CA ILE A 115 10.62 4.24 -13.00
C ILE A 115 11.74 3.20 -12.79
N ILE A 116 12.64 3.01 -13.74
CA ILE A 116 13.54 1.84 -13.80
C ILE A 116 14.41 1.74 -12.54
N SER A 117 15.06 2.84 -12.16
CA SER A 117 15.91 2.90 -10.96
C SER A 117 15.11 2.61 -9.68
N PHE A 118 13.87 3.09 -9.61
CA PHE A 118 12.97 2.83 -8.49
C PHE A 118 12.54 1.36 -8.41
N ILE A 119 12.21 0.72 -9.54
CA ILE A 119 11.87 -0.72 -9.57
C ILE A 119 13.05 -1.57 -9.13
N LYS A 120 14.27 -1.22 -9.56
CA LYS A 120 15.49 -1.94 -9.13
C LYS A 120 15.69 -1.82 -7.62
N LEU A 121 15.61 -0.61 -7.07
CA LEU A 121 15.70 -0.36 -5.63
C LEU A 121 14.61 -1.11 -4.83
N LEU A 122 13.37 -1.11 -5.32
CA LEU A 122 12.25 -1.83 -4.71
C LEU A 122 12.52 -3.34 -4.68
N LYS A 123 12.99 -3.92 -5.79
CA LYS A 123 13.34 -5.34 -5.88
C LYS A 123 14.44 -5.70 -4.90
N GLU A 124 15.53 -4.94 -4.88
CA GLU A 124 16.65 -5.16 -3.95
C GLU A 124 16.18 -5.10 -2.49
N THR A 125 15.29 -4.16 -2.17
CA THR A 125 14.70 -4.04 -0.83
C THR A 125 13.82 -5.25 -0.47
N LEU A 126 12.94 -5.69 -1.38
CA LEU A 126 12.09 -6.86 -1.16
C LEU A 126 12.90 -8.15 -0.99
N LEU A 127 14.02 -8.28 -1.71
CA LEU A 127 14.94 -9.42 -1.59
C LEU A 127 15.64 -9.53 -0.23
N THR A 128 15.69 -8.45 0.56
CA THR A 128 16.21 -8.49 1.93
C THR A 128 15.22 -9.13 2.92
N ARG A 129 13.95 -9.27 2.54
CA ARG A 129 12.93 -9.83 3.43
C ARG A 129 13.14 -11.32 3.63
N SER A 130 12.70 -11.82 4.78
CA SER A 130 12.75 -13.24 5.05
C SER A 130 11.89 -14.02 4.06
N ARG A 131 12.37 -15.20 3.65
CA ARG A 131 11.60 -16.14 2.81
C ARG A 131 10.23 -16.47 3.42
N ARG A 132 10.13 -16.54 4.76
CA ARG A 132 8.86 -16.75 5.47
C ARG A 132 7.83 -15.67 5.15
N SER A 133 8.27 -14.45 4.85
CA SER A 133 7.38 -13.34 4.50
C SER A 133 6.71 -13.51 3.14
N LEU A 134 7.17 -14.42 2.26
CA LEU A 134 6.50 -14.71 0.98
C LEU A 134 5.06 -15.21 1.16
N TYR A 135 4.79 -15.89 2.27
CA TYR A 135 3.46 -16.43 2.56
C TYR A 135 2.47 -15.34 2.98
N SER A 136 2.92 -14.38 3.77
CA SER A 136 2.06 -13.39 4.45
C SER A 136 2.12 -11.99 3.87
N ALA A 137 3.04 -11.72 2.94
CA ALA A 137 3.13 -10.42 2.28
C ALA A 137 1.85 -10.14 1.48
N ASN A 138 1.48 -8.86 1.46
CA ASN A 138 0.28 -8.35 0.83
C ASN A 138 0.51 -6.91 0.37
N GLU A 139 -0.52 -6.26 -0.16
CA GLU A 139 -0.45 -4.87 -0.64
C GLU A 139 -0.01 -3.89 0.45
N SER A 140 -0.46 -4.06 1.70
CA SER A 140 -0.05 -3.20 2.81
C SER A 140 1.45 -3.30 3.11
N VAL A 141 2.03 -4.50 3.02
CA VAL A 141 3.49 -4.68 3.16
C VAL A 141 4.23 -4.00 2.00
N LEU A 142 3.72 -4.12 0.77
CA LEU A 142 4.30 -3.46 -0.39
C LEU A 142 4.24 -1.93 -0.27
N GLN A 143 3.10 -1.40 0.16
CA GLN A 143 2.89 0.03 0.36
C GLN A 143 3.85 0.59 1.40
N VAL A 144 3.93 0.00 2.60
CA VAL A 144 4.90 0.41 3.63
C VAL A 144 6.34 0.32 3.11
N THR A 145 6.67 -0.68 2.30
CA THR A 145 8.01 -0.80 1.71
C THR A 145 8.33 0.39 0.79
N ILE A 146 7.43 0.72 -0.13
CA ILE A 146 7.58 1.85 -1.05
C ILE A 146 7.63 3.18 -0.30
N GLU A 147 6.79 3.31 0.72
CA GLU A 147 6.78 4.44 1.62
C GLU A 147 8.15 4.66 2.31
N LEU A 148 8.81 3.60 2.75
CA LEU A 148 10.14 3.72 3.36
C LEU A 148 11.24 4.11 2.35
N LEU A 149 11.06 3.79 1.07
CA LEU A 149 12.01 4.13 0.00
C LEU A 149 11.85 5.56 -0.53
N LEU A 150 10.71 6.20 -0.27
CA LEU A 150 10.40 7.53 -0.75
C LEU A 150 10.61 8.57 0.37
N PRO A 151 11.23 9.73 0.08
CA PRO A 151 11.39 10.77 1.09
C PRO A 151 10.02 11.24 1.62
N SER A 152 9.87 11.26 2.95
CA SER A 152 8.59 11.56 3.60
C SER A 152 8.02 12.94 3.22
N LYS A 153 8.89 13.92 2.95
CA LYS A 153 8.52 15.28 2.51
C LYS A 153 7.83 15.30 1.15
N TYR A 154 8.09 14.31 0.30
CA TYR A 154 7.66 14.28 -1.09
C TYR A 154 6.63 13.20 -1.39
N ARG A 155 6.15 12.45 -0.40
CA ARG A 155 5.13 11.41 -0.60
C ARG A 155 3.88 11.65 0.23
N VAL A 156 2.73 11.31 -0.33
CA VAL A 156 1.44 11.23 0.37
C VAL A 156 0.84 9.86 0.11
N PRO A 157 0.94 8.94 1.08
CA PRO A 157 0.28 7.64 1.01
C PRO A 157 -1.23 7.80 1.11
N GLU A 158 -1.96 6.96 0.40
CA GLU A 158 -3.44 6.91 0.41
C GLU A 158 -4.05 8.29 0.17
N LEU A 159 -3.65 8.95 -0.92
CA LEU A 159 -4.17 10.28 -1.25
C LEU A 159 -5.69 10.17 -1.44
N CYS A 160 -6.43 10.86 -0.58
CA CYS A 160 -7.89 10.82 -0.56
C CYS A 160 -8.48 11.66 -1.70
N LEU A 161 -9.41 11.06 -2.46
CA LEU A 161 -10.09 11.68 -3.60
C LEU A 161 -11.60 11.64 -3.40
N ILE A 162 -12.30 12.70 -3.80
CA ILE A 162 -13.75 12.65 -4.02
C ILE A 162 -13.98 12.28 -5.49
N MET A 163 -14.42 11.03 -5.70
CA MET A 163 -14.64 10.42 -7.02
C MET A 163 -16.01 10.78 -7.61
N ASN A 164 -17.03 10.89 -6.75
CA ASN A 164 -18.39 11.19 -7.17
C ASN A 164 -19.15 11.93 -6.05
N THR A 165 -19.62 13.15 -6.32
CA THR A 165 -20.36 13.98 -5.35
C THR A 165 -21.84 13.61 -5.23
N ALA A 166 -22.40 12.88 -6.19
CA ALA A 166 -23.81 12.50 -6.22
C ALA A 166 -24.16 11.30 -5.33
N VAL A 167 -23.16 10.56 -4.84
CA VAL A 167 -23.36 9.35 -4.03
C VAL A 167 -23.08 9.59 -2.55
N ASN A 168 -23.79 8.85 -1.70
CA ASN A 168 -23.58 8.88 -0.26
C ASN A 168 -22.21 8.29 0.13
N LYS A 169 -21.73 8.65 1.34
CA LYS A 169 -20.50 8.07 1.91
C LYS A 169 -20.59 6.54 1.93
N GLY A 170 -19.53 5.87 1.50
CA GLY A 170 -19.45 4.40 1.40
C GLY A 170 -19.81 3.82 0.04
N ASN A 171 -20.53 4.56 -0.82
CA ASN A 171 -21.01 4.06 -2.12
C ASN A 171 -20.09 4.48 -3.29
N GLY A 172 -18.77 4.39 -3.11
CA GLY A 172 -17.80 4.83 -4.12
C GLY A 172 -17.63 6.35 -4.22
N LYS A 173 -18.09 7.10 -3.20
CA LYS A 173 -17.86 8.55 -3.08
C LYS A 173 -16.37 8.88 -3.06
N PHE A 174 -15.59 8.06 -2.35
CA PHE A 174 -14.17 8.26 -2.12
C PHE A 174 -13.34 7.24 -2.90
N GLY A 175 -12.16 7.66 -3.32
CA GLY A 175 -11.10 6.82 -3.86
C GLY A 175 -9.80 7.15 -3.16
N PHE A 176 -8.87 6.21 -3.14
CA PHE A 176 -7.59 6.35 -2.46
C PHE A 176 -6.51 5.90 -3.43
N LEU A 177 -5.65 6.84 -3.84
CA LEU A 177 -4.46 6.51 -4.61
C LEU A 177 -3.37 6.04 -3.64
N ASP A 178 -2.77 4.88 -3.90
CA ASP A 178 -1.85 4.24 -2.94
C ASP A 178 -0.68 5.14 -2.55
N VAL A 179 0.00 5.77 -3.52
CA VAL A 179 1.04 6.76 -3.22
C VAL A 179 1.04 7.89 -4.26
N PHE A 180 0.94 9.13 -3.78
CA PHE A 180 1.16 10.34 -4.55
C PHE A 180 2.55 10.92 -4.24
N VAL A 181 3.36 11.15 -5.26
CA VAL A 181 4.74 11.64 -5.13
C VAL A 181 4.86 13.02 -5.78
N LEU A 182 5.34 13.97 -4.98
CA LEU A 182 5.64 15.34 -5.38
C LEU A 182 7.05 15.42 -5.97
N GLY A 183 7.24 16.21 -7.01
CA GLY A 183 8.54 16.42 -7.63
C GLY A 183 8.44 17.36 -8.82
N GLU A 184 9.32 17.19 -9.81
CA GLU A 184 9.26 17.92 -11.08
C GLU A 184 7.94 17.63 -11.79
N CYS A 185 7.60 16.34 -11.93
CA CYS A 185 6.26 15.88 -12.25
C CYS A 185 5.56 15.37 -10.98
N TYR A 186 4.23 15.28 -11.01
CA TYR A 186 3.50 14.60 -9.95
C TYR A 186 3.28 13.14 -10.34
N THR A 187 3.97 12.23 -9.64
CA THR A 187 3.93 10.80 -9.92
C THR A 187 2.86 10.13 -9.07
N ASN A 188 2.00 9.34 -9.71
CA ASN A 188 0.86 8.66 -9.12
C ASN A 188 1.13 7.16 -9.20
N ILE A 189 1.15 6.48 -8.07
CA ILE A 189 1.50 5.06 -8.00
C ILE A 189 0.28 4.28 -7.52
N GLU A 190 -0.10 3.27 -8.30
CA GLU A 190 -1.06 2.23 -7.93
C GLU A 190 -0.30 0.91 -7.76
N LEU A 191 -0.56 0.21 -6.67
CA LEU A 191 0.14 -0.98 -6.22
C LEU A 191 -0.77 -2.18 -6.30
N LYS A 192 -0.20 -3.29 -6.76
CA LYS A 192 -0.83 -4.61 -6.66
C LYS A 192 0.21 -5.60 -6.16
N TYR A 193 -0.19 -6.43 -5.22
CA TYR A 193 0.64 -7.52 -4.73
C TYR A 193 -0.04 -8.85 -5.03
N ILE A 194 0.71 -9.76 -5.64
CA ILE A 194 0.26 -11.10 -5.99
C ILE A 194 1.04 -12.09 -5.14
N PRO A 195 0.43 -12.62 -4.06
CA PRO A 195 1.03 -13.69 -3.27
C PRO A 195 1.22 -14.93 -4.13
N LEU A 196 2.39 -15.54 -4.01
CA LEU A 196 2.73 -16.77 -4.73
C LEU A 196 1.77 -17.92 -4.41
N THR A 197 1.23 -17.95 -3.19
CA THR A 197 0.23 -18.92 -2.73
C THR A 197 -1.10 -18.83 -3.48
N GLY A 198 -1.41 -17.69 -4.09
CA GLY A 198 -2.61 -17.50 -4.90
C GLY A 198 -2.41 -17.81 -6.39
N LEU A 199 -1.18 -18.02 -6.85
CA LEU A 199 -0.95 -18.46 -8.23
C LEU A 199 -1.48 -19.89 -8.39
N VAL A 200 -2.36 -20.08 -9.38
CA VAL A 200 -2.91 -21.39 -9.66
C VAL A 200 -1.82 -22.21 -10.32
N SER A 201 -1.23 -23.12 -9.57
CA SER A 201 -0.34 -24.14 -10.13
C SER A 201 -1.16 -25.28 -10.73
N ASN A 202 -0.52 -26.12 -11.55
CA ASN A 202 -1.10 -27.38 -12.03
C ASN A 202 -1.27 -28.43 -10.91
N THR A 203 -1.00 -28.08 -9.65
CA THR A 203 -1.11 -28.95 -8.48
C THR A 203 -2.25 -28.44 -7.60
N ASP A 204 -3.48 -28.63 -8.06
CA ASP A 204 -4.68 -28.24 -7.31
C ASP A 204 -4.60 -28.75 -5.85
N GLY A 205 -4.58 -27.82 -4.89
CA GLY A 205 -4.73 -28.10 -3.46
C GLY A 205 -3.45 -28.31 -2.66
N LYS A 206 -2.25 -28.23 -3.24
CA LYS A 206 -1.00 -28.31 -2.46
C LYS A 206 -0.72 -26.99 -1.73
N TYR A 207 -0.58 -27.05 -0.41
CA TYR A 207 -0.02 -25.95 0.37
C TYR A 207 1.50 -25.90 0.17
N PHE A 208 2.00 -24.77 -0.31
CA PHE A 208 3.44 -24.56 -0.45
C PHE A 208 4.07 -24.20 0.89
N ASP A 209 5.15 -24.87 1.27
CA ASP A 209 5.98 -24.42 2.36
C ASP A 209 6.88 -23.23 1.96
N ALA A 210 7.60 -22.65 2.92
CA ALA A 210 8.44 -21.48 2.65
C ALA A 210 9.58 -21.76 1.65
N ASN A 211 10.13 -22.98 1.63
CA ASN A 211 11.19 -23.36 0.69
C ASN A 211 10.62 -23.50 -0.72
N GLU A 212 9.48 -24.17 -0.88
CA GLU A 212 8.82 -24.32 -2.16
C GLU A 212 8.38 -22.97 -2.74
N LEU A 213 7.87 -22.06 -1.90
CA LEU A 213 7.59 -20.67 -2.32
C LEU A 213 8.86 -19.94 -2.74
N GLY A 214 9.98 -20.17 -2.05
CA GLY A 214 11.27 -19.58 -2.40
C GLY A 214 11.80 -20.05 -3.75
N GLU A 215 11.60 -21.32 -4.10
CA GLU A 215 11.94 -21.84 -5.42
C GLU A 215 10.98 -21.34 -6.50
N LEU A 216 9.67 -21.28 -6.22
CA LEU A 216 8.69 -20.71 -7.13
C LEU A 216 8.98 -19.22 -7.45
N ASP A 217 9.37 -18.43 -6.45
CA ASP A 217 9.75 -17.02 -6.62
C ASP A 217 10.91 -16.85 -7.62
N LYS A 218 11.90 -17.75 -7.58
CA LYS A 218 13.04 -17.77 -8.53
C LYS A 218 12.62 -18.21 -9.93
N VAL A 219 11.74 -19.21 -10.03
CA VAL A 219 11.21 -19.67 -11.33
C VAL A 219 10.44 -18.55 -12.02
N ILE A 220 9.60 -17.84 -11.28
CA ILE A 220 8.80 -16.72 -11.80
C ILE A 220 9.68 -15.54 -12.22
N GLU A 221 10.81 -15.32 -11.55
CA GLU A 221 11.75 -14.24 -11.86
C GLU A 221 12.22 -14.28 -13.32
N ILE A 222 12.57 -15.47 -13.80
CA ILE A 222 13.16 -15.72 -15.12
C ILE A 222 12.11 -16.02 -16.21
N GLU A 223 10.84 -16.10 -15.84
CA GLU A 223 9.79 -16.42 -16.78
C GLU A 223 9.56 -15.30 -17.79
N ASP A 224 9.27 -15.71 -19.02
CA ASP A 224 8.83 -14.81 -20.07
C ASP A 224 7.59 -14.02 -19.63
N GLU A 225 7.56 -12.72 -19.93
CA GLU A 225 6.51 -11.84 -19.46
C GLU A 225 5.15 -12.18 -20.04
N ASP A 226 5.07 -12.60 -21.30
CA ASP A 226 3.79 -12.97 -21.93
C ASP A 226 3.22 -14.24 -21.29
N ILE A 227 4.08 -15.22 -20.96
CA ILE A 227 3.66 -16.42 -20.20
C ILE A 227 3.21 -16.02 -18.79
N LEU A 228 3.98 -15.17 -18.11
CA LEU A 228 3.69 -14.69 -16.77
C LEU A 228 2.33 -13.97 -16.70
N LEU A 229 2.06 -13.08 -17.65
CA LEU A 229 0.81 -12.32 -17.73
C LEU A 229 -0.42 -13.23 -17.90
N ARG A 230 -0.26 -14.42 -18.51
CA ARG A 230 -1.31 -15.42 -18.66
C ARG A 230 -1.53 -16.32 -17.44
N ARG A 231 -0.64 -16.29 -16.42
CA ARG A 231 -0.82 -17.09 -15.20
C ARG A 231 -2.17 -16.78 -14.56
N GLN A 232 -2.89 -17.85 -14.21
CA GLN A 232 -4.11 -17.74 -13.43
C GLN A 232 -3.78 -17.45 -11.97
N TYR A 233 -4.52 -16.52 -11.39
CA TYR A 233 -4.44 -16.13 -10.00
C TYR A 233 -5.80 -16.33 -9.33
N ARG A 234 -5.78 -16.99 -8.18
CA ARG A 234 -6.95 -17.26 -7.36
C ARG A 234 -6.82 -16.51 -6.04
N TYR A 235 -7.86 -15.76 -5.70
CA TYR A 235 -7.93 -15.07 -4.41
C TYR A 235 -9.30 -15.27 -3.76
N PHE A 236 -9.33 -15.11 -2.45
CA PHE A 236 -10.55 -15.17 -1.66
C PHE A 236 -11.09 -13.76 -1.43
N ASP A 237 -12.29 -13.49 -1.92
CA ASP A 237 -12.99 -12.25 -1.61
C ASP A 237 -13.81 -12.42 -0.33
N LYS A 238 -13.43 -11.67 0.71
CA LYS A 238 -14.12 -11.68 2.00
C LYS A 238 -15.54 -11.13 1.91
N LYS A 239 -15.83 -10.22 0.97
CA LYS A 239 -17.16 -9.59 0.86
C LYS A 239 -18.22 -10.56 0.35
N THR A 240 -17.88 -11.30 -0.71
CA THR A 240 -18.78 -12.30 -1.29
C THR A 240 -18.59 -13.71 -0.73
N ASN A 241 -17.57 -13.90 0.13
CA ASN A 241 -17.21 -15.18 0.75
C ASN A 241 -16.91 -16.29 -0.29
N LYS A 242 -16.26 -15.92 -1.39
CA LYS A 242 -16.00 -16.81 -2.54
C LYS A 242 -14.59 -16.66 -3.08
N TYR A 243 -14.10 -17.72 -3.70
CA TYR A 243 -12.88 -17.65 -4.49
C TYR A 243 -13.17 -17.16 -5.90
N PHE A 244 -12.35 -16.23 -6.37
CA PHE A 244 -12.35 -15.75 -7.75
C PHE A 244 -11.07 -16.18 -8.44
N ARG A 245 -11.17 -16.36 -9.75
CA ARG A 245 -10.02 -16.57 -10.65
C ARG A 245 -9.90 -15.37 -11.58
N THR A 246 -8.68 -14.97 -11.87
CA THR A 246 -8.33 -13.90 -12.80
C THR A 246 -6.93 -14.16 -13.35
N THR A 247 -6.40 -13.27 -14.20
CA THR A 247 -5.01 -13.35 -14.67
C THR A 247 -4.17 -12.22 -14.10
N ILE A 248 -2.84 -12.39 -14.12
CA ILE A 248 -1.92 -11.28 -13.81
C ILE A 248 -2.17 -10.10 -14.75
N ASN A 249 -2.41 -10.37 -16.04
CA ASN A 249 -2.73 -9.33 -17.02
C ASN A 249 -4.00 -8.55 -16.65
N ASP A 250 -5.06 -9.23 -16.22
CA ASP A 250 -6.30 -8.56 -15.80
C ASP A 250 -6.07 -7.66 -14.58
N ILE A 251 -5.27 -8.12 -13.59
CA ILE A 251 -4.91 -7.33 -12.42
C ILE A 251 -4.17 -6.05 -12.85
N LEU A 252 -3.16 -6.17 -13.72
CA LEU A 252 -2.40 -5.04 -14.24
C LEU A 252 -3.30 -4.06 -15.01
N ASN A 253 -4.15 -4.57 -15.91
CA ASN A 253 -5.06 -3.76 -16.72
C ASN A 253 -6.13 -3.05 -15.88
N ASN A 254 -6.67 -3.72 -14.87
CA ASN A 254 -7.64 -3.13 -13.95
C ASN A 254 -7.01 -2.05 -13.09
N GLY A 255 -5.78 -2.28 -12.60
CA GLY A 255 -4.97 -1.26 -11.93
C GLY A 255 -4.74 -0.04 -12.81
N ALA A 256 -4.39 -0.24 -14.08
CA ALA A 256 -4.16 0.86 -15.02
C ALA A 256 -5.42 1.71 -15.26
N LYS A 257 -6.57 1.05 -15.47
CA LYS A 257 -7.87 1.72 -15.60
C LYS A 257 -8.28 2.46 -14.34
N GLN A 258 -7.93 1.94 -13.16
CA GLN A 258 -8.18 2.62 -11.89
C GLN A 258 -7.30 3.86 -11.75
N LEU A 259 -6.00 3.72 -11.95
CA LEU A 259 -5.03 4.81 -11.87
C LEU A 259 -5.37 5.94 -12.84
N GLU A 260 -5.75 5.62 -14.08
CA GLU A 260 -6.19 6.61 -15.07
C GLU A 260 -7.39 7.44 -14.57
N ARG A 261 -8.37 6.77 -13.93
CA ARG A 261 -9.52 7.45 -13.32
C ARG A 261 -9.09 8.37 -12.18
N TYR A 262 -8.18 7.91 -11.31
CA TYR A 262 -7.65 8.73 -10.21
C TYR A 262 -6.89 9.95 -10.72
N MET A 263 -6.00 9.76 -11.69
CA MET A 263 -5.22 10.86 -12.28
C MET A 263 -6.14 11.94 -12.88
N ARG A 264 -7.22 11.55 -13.57
CA ARG A 264 -8.22 12.51 -14.09
C ARG A 264 -8.95 13.27 -12.98
N ILE A 265 -9.17 12.66 -11.82
CA ILE A 265 -9.77 13.33 -10.65
C ILE A 265 -8.77 14.28 -10.00
N ILE A 266 -7.51 13.84 -9.84
CA ILE A 266 -6.42 14.68 -9.34
C ILE A 266 -6.25 15.90 -10.22
N ALA A 267 -6.25 15.76 -11.54
CA ALA A 267 -6.12 16.88 -12.49
C ALA A 267 -7.13 18.01 -12.27
N LYS A 268 -8.30 17.74 -11.66
CA LYS A 268 -9.33 18.74 -11.35
C LYS A 268 -9.00 19.64 -10.15
N GLY A 269 -7.96 19.32 -9.39
CA GLY A 269 -7.51 20.10 -8.23
C GLY A 269 -8.30 19.79 -6.96
N GLN A 270 -8.49 20.79 -6.10
CA GLN A 270 -9.14 20.64 -4.80
C GLN A 270 -10.63 20.30 -4.96
N ALA A 271 -11.09 19.25 -4.28
CA ALA A 271 -12.50 18.94 -4.17
C ALA A 271 -13.20 19.96 -3.25
N ASN A 272 -14.48 20.22 -3.54
CA ASN A 272 -15.37 20.95 -2.65
C ASN A 272 -16.69 20.20 -2.48
N LYS A 273 -17.67 20.80 -1.79
CA LYS A 273 -18.97 20.17 -1.52
C LYS A 273 -19.69 19.68 -2.79
N TYR A 274 -19.42 20.31 -3.93
CA TYR A 274 -20.12 20.09 -5.20
C TYR A 274 -19.22 19.54 -6.31
N SER A 275 -17.88 19.57 -6.14
CA SER A 275 -16.92 19.10 -7.15
C SER A 275 -16.11 17.88 -6.69
N THR A 276 -15.78 17.04 -7.67
CA THR A 276 -14.79 15.98 -7.53
C THR A 276 -13.37 16.55 -7.56
N GLY A 277 -12.44 15.92 -6.88
CA GLY A 277 -11.04 16.34 -6.83
C GLY A 277 -10.29 15.70 -5.66
N VAL A 278 -9.14 16.25 -5.32
CA VAL A 278 -8.36 15.85 -4.14
C VAL A 278 -9.03 16.35 -2.86
N CYS A 279 -9.17 15.47 -1.87
CA CYS A 279 -9.80 15.73 -0.58
C CYS A 279 -8.87 15.26 0.55
N ASP A 280 -7.64 15.77 0.55
CA ASP A 280 -6.60 15.39 1.50
C ASP A 280 -6.05 16.62 2.21
N GLU A 281 -6.16 16.67 3.54
CA GLU A 281 -5.73 17.82 4.34
C GLU A 281 -4.21 18.02 4.35
N ARG A 282 -3.45 16.97 4.05
CA ARG A 282 -1.99 17.00 3.99
C ARG A 282 -1.48 17.70 2.73
N ILE A 283 -2.36 18.07 1.80
CA ILE A 283 -2.00 18.71 0.54
C ILE A 283 -2.71 20.06 0.40
N LYS A 284 -1.91 21.12 0.25
CA LYS A 284 -2.38 22.41 -0.25
C LYS A 284 -2.35 22.41 -1.78
N ILE A 285 -3.43 22.88 -2.38
CA ILE A 285 -3.56 23.01 -3.84
C ILE A 285 -3.75 24.48 -4.20
N ILE A 286 -2.94 24.98 -5.12
CA ILE A 286 -3.06 26.34 -5.66
C ILE A 286 -2.99 26.32 -7.19
N ASN A 287 -3.53 27.34 -7.83
CA ASN A 287 -3.40 27.49 -9.28
C ASN A 287 -1.93 27.68 -9.68
N SER A 288 -1.54 27.09 -10.81
CA SER A 288 -0.20 27.23 -11.38
C SER A 288 -0.21 27.06 -12.90
N ASN A 289 0.95 27.26 -13.51
CA ASN A 289 1.18 26.81 -14.88
C ASN A 289 0.95 25.28 -14.98
N PRO A 290 0.57 24.78 -16.17
CA PRO A 290 0.39 23.35 -16.39
C PRO A 290 1.63 22.55 -15.99
N ASN A 291 1.43 21.46 -15.23
CA ASN A 291 2.46 20.48 -14.92
C ASN A 291 1.97 19.06 -15.27
N LYS A 292 2.90 18.11 -15.42
CA LYS A 292 2.61 16.73 -15.80
C LYS A 292 2.12 15.90 -14.62
N LEU A 293 1.12 15.06 -14.89
CA LEU A 293 0.74 13.93 -14.05
C LEU A 293 1.27 12.66 -14.71
N ILE A 294 2.13 11.93 -14.03
CA ILE A 294 2.67 10.64 -14.52
C ILE A 294 2.07 9.54 -13.65
N GLY A 295 1.63 8.45 -14.27
CA GLY A 295 1.07 7.30 -13.56
C GLY A 295 1.92 6.05 -13.74
N PHE A 296 2.13 5.29 -12.67
CA PHE A 296 2.67 3.94 -12.74
C PHE A 296 1.81 2.95 -11.97
N VAL A 297 1.45 1.85 -12.61
CA VAL A 297 0.96 0.66 -11.92
C VAL A 297 2.16 -0.23 -11.68
N ILE A 298 2.37 -0.65 -10.43
CA ILE A 298 3.43 -1.56 -10.04
C ILE A 298 2.78 -2.84 -9.49
N VAL A 299 3.03 -3.96 -10.15
CA VAL A 299 2.56 -5.28 -9.70
C VAL A 299 3.78 -6.09 -9.26
N VAL A 300 3.80 -6.45 -7.98
CA VAL A 300 4.84 -7.31 -7.40
C VAL A 300 4.28 -8.71 -7.23
N ILE A 301 5.00 -9.71 -7.73
CA ILE A 301 4.67 -11.13 -7.65
C ILE A 301 5.76 -11.81 -6.81
N GLY A 302 5.40 -12.30 -5.63
CA GLY A 302 6.39 -12.76 -4.65
C GLY A 302 7.29 -11.61 -4.19
N PHE A 303 8.61 -11.77 -4.30
CA PHE A 303 9.58 -10.69 -4.03
C PHE A 303 10.52 -10.41 -5.19
N ARG A 304 10.59 -11.31 -6.17
CA ARG A 304 11.58 -11.23 -7.25
C ARG A 304 11.07 -10.60 -8.53
N ARG A 305 9.80 -10.84 -8.88
CA ARG A 305 9.25 -10.39 -10.15
C ARG A 305 8.38 -9.16 -9.94
N ILE A 306 8.76 -8.08 -10.62
CA ILE A 306 8.02 -6.83 -10.61
C ILE A 306 7.73 -6.48 -12.07
N ILE A 307 6.46 -6.33 -12.40
CA ILE A 307 5.99 -5.81 -13.69
C ILE A 307 5.36 -4.44 -13.44
N TRP A 308 5.48 -3.54 -14.41
CA TRP A 308 4.92 -2.20 -14.27
C TRP A 308 4.41 -1.69 -15.61
N ARG A 309 3.54 -0.68 -15.56
CA ARG A 309 3.04 0.00 -16.75
C ARG A 309 2.86 1.49 -16.47
N SER A 310 3.29 2.34 -17.40
CA SER A 310 2.97 3.77 -17.36
C SER A 310 1.52 4.03 -17.81
N VAL A 311 0.87 5.02 -17.20
CA VAL A 311 -0.48 5.47 -17.54
C VAL A 311 -0.42 6.91 -18.02
N ASP A 312 -0.92 7.13 -19.24
CA ASP A 312 -1.09 8.40 -19.97
C ASP A 312 -0.16 9.56 -19.55
N GLU A 313 1.05 9.57 -20.14
CA GLU A 313 2.07 10.61 -19.93
C GLU A 313 1.65 12.01 -20.42
N LYS A 314 0.51 12.14 -21.10
CA LYS A 314 0.03 13.41 -21.65
C LYS A 314 -0.91 14.16 -20.71
N LEU A 315 -1.32 13.56 -19.60
CA LEU A 315 -2.21 14.22 -18.67
C LEU A 315 -1.49 15.36 -17.94
N THR A 316 -2.12 16.53 -17.92
CA THR A 316 -1.60 17.72 -17.26
C THR A 316 -2.58 18.25 -16.22
N THR A 317 -2.08 19.08 -15.31
CA THR A 317 -2.85 19.74 -14.26
C THR A 317 -2.41 21.20 -14.15
N ASN A 318 -3.39 22.10 -13.98
CA ASN A 318 -3.14 23.55 -13.80
C ASN A 318 -2.97 23.92 -12.32
N TYR A 319 -2.56 22.95 -11.51
CA TYR A 319 -2.45 23.10 -10.08
C TYR A 319 -1.07 22.69 -9.58
N ARG A 320 -0.63 23.40 -8.55
CA ARG A 320 0.53 23.04 -7.75
C ARG A 320 0.10 22.40 -6.45
N TYR A 321 0.60 21.20 -6.21
CA TYR A 321 0.35 20.42 -5.00
C TYR A 321 1.54 20.59 -4.05
N ILE A 322 1.25 20.93 -2.81
CA ILE A 322 2.26 21.22 -1.79
C ILE A 322 1.88 20.41 -0.56
N LYS A 323 2.78 19.54 -0.10
CA LYS A 323 2.57 18.84 1.16
C LYS A 323 2.68 19.82 2.33
N ILE A 324 1.66 19.82 3.19
CA ILE A 324 1.65 20.50 4.47
C ILE A 324 2.10 19.46 5.51
N ASN A 325 3.05 19.85 6.36
CA ASN A 325 3.59 18.98 7.41
C ASN A 325 2.67 18.94 8.62
#